data_AF-D2JC54-F1
#
_entry.id   AF-D2JC54-F1
#
_cell.length_a   1.000
_cell.length_b   1.000
_cell.length_c   1.000
_cell.angle_alpha   90.00
_cell.angle_beta   90.00
_cell.angle_gamma   90.00
#
_symmetry.space_group_name_H-M   'P 1'
#
loop_
_entity.id
_entity.type
_entity.pdbx_description
1 polymer ?
#
loop_
_entity_poly.entity_id
_entity_poly.type
_entity_poly.pdbx_seq_one_letter_code
_entity_poly.pdbx_strand_id
1 'polypeptide(L)' 'MQDVKGVKETVKENDEGIVETITIDLKNADIDTLKSKDIVSMSGNTGNGFSMKKTEKEMKKEGFKEKED' A
#
# COMPACT_ATOMS: atom_id res chain seq x y z
N MET A 1 11.65 0.75 6.67
CA MET A 1 10.45 1.64 6.73
C MET A 1 9.83 1.77 8.12
N GLN A 2 10.47 1.28 9.19
CA GLN A 2 9.90 1.24 10.55
C GLN A 2 9.61 2.63 11.18
N ASP A 3 10.16 3.71 10.63
CA ASP A 3 9.97 5.08 11.16
C ASP A 3 8.75 5.81 10.59
N VAL A 4 7.96 5.19 9.70
CA VAL A 4 6.73 5.81 9.18
C VAL A 4 5.54 5.41 10.04
N LYS A 5 4.88 6.39 10.64
CA LYS A 5 3.70 6.16 11.48
C LYS A 5 2.64 5.36 10.72
N GLY A 6 2.10 4.33 11.35
CA GLY A 6 1.06 3.47 10.75
C GLY A 6 1.59 2.47 9.73
N VAL A 7 2.90 2.31 9.57
CA VAL A 7 3.51 1.32 8.67
C VAL A 7 4.24 0.26 9.48
N LYS A 8 4.01 -1.01 9.13
CA LYS A 8 4.77 -2.14 9.64
C LYS A 8 5.37 -2.90 8.47
N GLU A 9 6.67 -3.12 8.53
CA GLU A 9 7.44 -3.88 7.55
C GLU A 9 7.93 -5.16 8.20
N THR A 10 7.78 -6.29 7.49
CA THR A 10 8.37 -7.57 7.87
C THR A 10 9.05 -8.18 6.66
N VAL A 11 10.33 -8.52 6.81
CA VAL A 11 11.10 -9.23 5.79
C VAL A 11 11.31 -10.66 6.27
N LYS A 12 10.98 -11.64 5.44
CA LYS A 12 11.20 -13.07 5.71
C LYS A 12 11.92 -13.70 4.53
N GLU A 13 12.80 -14.64 4.82
CA GLU A 13 13.42 -15.49 3.82
C GLU A 13 12.74 -16.86 3.84
N ASN A 14 12.44 -17.40 2.67
CA ASN A 14 11.89 -18.74 2.48
C ASN A 14 12.60 -19.44 1.31
N ASP A 15 12.23 -20.69 1.04
CA ASP A 15 12.85 -21.51 -0.02
C ASP A 15 12.66 -20.92 -1.43
N GLU A 16 11.70 -20.00 -1.62
CA GLU A 16 11.40 -19.32 -2.88
C GLU A 16 12.11 -17.96 -3.01
N GLY A 17 12.68 -17.44 -1.92
CA GLY A 17 13.44 -16.19 -1.87
C GLY A 17 13.07 -15.28 -0.70
N ILE A 18 13.19 -13.97 -0.92
CA ILE A 18 12.90 -12.95 0.08
C ILE A 18 11.48 -12.43 -0.12
N VAL A 19 10.65 -12.55 0.92
CA VAL A 19 9.30 -12.01 0.98
C VAL A 19 9.30 -10.79 1.88
N GLU A 20 9.12 -9.62 1.28
CA GLU A 20 8.86 -8.37 1.99
C GLU A 20 7.35 -8.15 2.09
N THR A 21 6.85 -7.92 3.31
CA THR A 21 5.45 -7.61 3.58
C THR A 21 5.34 -6.25 4.26
N ILE A 22 4.60 -5.34 3.62
CA ILE A 22 4.31 -4.00 4.12
C ILE A 22 2.83 -3.93 4.49
N THR A 23 2.54 -3.63 5.75
CA THR A 23 1.18 -3.41 6.26
C THR A 23 1.00 -1.94 6.59
N ILE A 24 -0.03 -1.32 6.03
CA ILE A 24 -0.32 0.11 6.21
C ILE A 24 -1.68 0.28 6.88
N ASP A 25 -1.71 0.90 8.06
CA ASP A 25 -2.93 1.33 8.73
C ASP A 25 -3.37 2.69 8.20
N LEU A 26 -4.22 2.68 7.16
CA LEU A 26 -4.72 3.88 6.50
C LEU A 26 -5.47 4.86 7.42
N LYS A 27 -5.87 4.46 8.64
CA LYS A 27 -6.52 5.35 9.61
C LYS A 27 -5.51 6.21 10.37
N ASN A 28 -4.34 5.65 10.67
CA ASN A 28 -3.34 6.27 11.53
C ASN A 28 -2.07 6.67 10.77
N ALA A 29 -1.94 6.23 9.51
CA ALA A 29 -0.76 6.46 8.71
C ALA A 29 -0.63 7.91 8.24
N ASP A 30 0.61 8.38 8.17
CA ASP A 30 0.95 9.65 7.54
C ASP A 30 0.97 9.48 6.02
N ILE A 31 -0.18 9.75 5.40
CA ILE A 31 -0.42 9.56 3.97
C ILE A 31 0.49 10.45 3.11
N ASP A 32 0.84 11.64 3.58
CA ASP A 32 1.70 12.55 2.84
C ASP A 32 3.14 12.05 2.82
N THR A 33 3.63 11.55 3.96
CA THR A 33 4.93 10.86 4.02
C THR A 33 4.94 9.62 3.14
N LEU A 34 3.88 8.80 3.15
CA LEU A 34 3.77 7.59 2.32
C LEU A 34 3.85 7.88 0.82
N LYS A 35 3.18 8.95 0.35
CA LYS A 35 3.28 9.41 -1.04
C LYS A 35 4.69 9.91 -1.37
N SER A 36 5.29 10.72 -0.49
CA SER A 36 6.63 11.30 -0.73
C SER A 36 7.75 10.27 -0.84
N LYS A 37 7.54 9.09 -0.25
CA LYS A 37 8.47 7.95 -0.27
C LYS A 37 8.11 6.91 -1.34
N ASP A 38 7.15 7.20 -2.21
CA ASP A 38 6.64 6.28 -3.25
C ASP A 38 6.16 4.92 -2.71
N ILE A 39 5.75 4.87 -1.44
CA ILE A 39 5.23 3.63 -0.81
C ILE A 39 3.78 3.37 -1.26
N VAL A 40 3.01 4.44 -1.50
CA VAL A 40 1.66 4.35 -2.06
C VAL A 40 1.52 5.32 -3.23
N SER A 41 0.98 4.83 -4.34
CA SER A 41 0.48 5.68 -5.41
C SER A 41 -1.00 5.99 -5.14
N MET A 42 -1.35 7.28 -5.06
CA MET A 42 -2.73 7.71 -4.92
C MET A 42 -3.12 8.56 -6.12
N SER A 43 -4.17 8.13 -6.82
CA SER A 43 -4.79 8.92 -7.89
C SER A 43 -6.03 9.67 -7.36
N GLY A 44 -6.13 10.95 -7.71
CA GLY A 44 -7.25 11.82 -7.34
C GLY A 44 -7.10 12.59 -6.02
N ASN A 45 -8.12 13.38 -5.67
CA ASN A 45 -8.09 14.26 -4.49
C ASN A 45 -8.20 13.45 -3.19
N THR A 46 -7.16 13.52 -2.35
CA THR A 46 -7.01 12.68 -1.14
C THR A 46 -7.73 13.23 0.09
N GLY A 47 -8.35 14.41 -0.02
CA GLY A 47 -9.11 15.03 1.09
C GLY A 47 -10.31 14.22 1.59
N ASN A 48 -10.77 13.20 0.85
CA ASN A 48 -11.95 12.39 1.19
C ASN A 48 -11.61 10.96 1.67
N GLY A 49 -10.34 10.65 1.95
CA GLY A 49 -9.91 9.32 2.41
C GLY A 49 -9.77 8.28 1.29
N PHE A 50 -9.46 7.04 1.70
CA PHE A 50 -9.23 5.90 0.79
C PHE A 50 -10.54 5.21 0.42
N SER A 51 -10.73 4.92 -0.87
CA SER A 51 -11.89 4.18 -1.36
C SER A 51 -11.45 2.90 -2.05
N MET A 52 -11.78 1.75 -1.45
CA MET A 52 -11.40 0.44 -1.97
C MET A 52 -11.86 0.24 -3.42
N LYS A 53 -13.09 0.64 -3.74
CA LYS A 53 -13.65 0.57 -5.11
C LYS A 53 -12.84 1.37 -6.14
N LYS A 54 -12.32 2.53 -5.75
CA LYS A 54 -11.47 3.34 -6.64
C LYS A 54 -10.11 2.68 -6.81
N THR A 55 -9.49 2.24 -5.71
CA THR A 55 -8.22 1.51 -5.74
C THR A 55 -8.30 0.29 -6.64
N GLU A 56 -9.33 -0.54 -6.48
CA GLU A 56 -9.55 -1.73 -7.31
C GLU A 56 -9.64 -1.37 -8.81
N LYS A 57 -10.40 -0.32 -9.16
CA LYS A 57 -10.54 0.14 -10.54
C LYS A 57 -9.22 0.60 -11.15
N GLU A 58 -8.40 1.33 -10.40
CA GLU A 58 -7.10 1.81 -10.88
C GLU A 58 -6.10 0.67 -11.00
N MET A 59 -6.04 -0.25 -10.04
CA MET A 59 -5.19 -1.45 -10.11
C MET A 59 -5.55 -2.31 -11.33
N LYS A 60 -6.84 -2.50 -11.61
CA LYS A 60 -7.31 -3.22 -12.81
C LYS A 60 -6.92 -2.49 -14.12
N LYS A 61 -6.93 -1.16 -14.15
CA LYS A 61 -6.45 -0.38 -15.32
C LYS A 61 -4.95 -0.52 -15.53
N GLU A 62 -4.17 -0.63 -14.46
CA GLU A 62 -2.72 -0.85 -14.50
C GLU A 62 -2.35 -2.31 -14.87
N GLY A 63 -3.36 -3.18 -15.05
CA GLY A 63 -3.17 -4.56 -15.50
C GLY A 63 -3.02 -5.58 -14.37
N PHE A 64 -3.15 -5.16 -13.12
CA PHE A 64 -3.16 -6.08 -11.98
C PHE A 64 -4.44 -6.91 -11.95
N LYS A 65 -4.30 -8.15 -11.48
CA LYS A 65 -5.40 -9.10 -11.32
C LYS A 65 -5.63 -9.37 -9.83
N GLU A 66 -6.90 -9.44 -9.47
CA GLU A 66 -7.32 -9.88 -8.15
C GLU A 66 -6.96 -11.36 -7.98
N LYS A 67 -6.36 -11.70 -6.85
CA LYS A 67 -6.14 -13.08 -6.44
C LYS A 67 -7.19 -13.37 -5.38
N GLU A 68 -8.10 -14.28 -5.68
CA GLU A 68 -9.05 -14.80 -4.69
C GLU A 68 -8.28 -15.66 -3.69
N ASP A 69 -8.64 -15.56 -2.42
CA ASP A 69 -8.11 -16.39 -1.32
C ASP A 69 -8.64 -17.84 -1.40
#